data_AF-A0A2W6Q542-F1
#
_entry.id   AF-A0A2W6Q542-F1
#
_cell.length_a   1.000
_cell.length_b   1.000
_cell.length_c   1.000
_cell.angle_alpha   90.00
_cell.angle_beta   90.00
_cell.angle_gamma   90.00
#
_symmetry.space_group_name_H-M   'P 1'
#
loop_
_entity.id
_entity.type
_entity.pdbx_description
1 polymer ?
#
loop_
_entity_poly.entity_id
_entity_poly.type
_entity_poly.pdbx_seq_one_letter_code
_entity_poly.pdbx_strand_id
1 'polypeptide(L)' 'VPFGSVVTLEEEKESHPSVGVMGNNGEVYMSGLPKKGNLKVVWGEKNQCNASYQLPEQKGTAGIFLASSVCM' A
#
# COMPACT_ATOMS: atom_id res chain seq x y z
N VAL A 1 -11.85 0.93 3.22
CA VAL A 1 -10.84 1.87 3.75
C VAL A 1 -11.23 3.28 3.32
N PRO A 2 -11.19 4.30 4.19
CA PRO A 2 -11.63 5.65 3.86
C PRO A 2 -10.55 6.49 3.14
N PHE A 3 -11.00 7.58 2.51
CA PHE A 3 -10.12 8.64 2.00
C PHE A 3 -9.21 9.20 3.10
N GLY A 4 -7.97 9.54 2.74
CA GLY A 4 -7.00 10.11 3.67
C GLY A 4 -6.33 9.10 4.61
N SER A 5 -6.63 7.80 4.45
CA SER A 5 -5.91 6.75 5.19
C SER A 5 -4.44 6.76 4.80
N VAL A 6 -3.56 6.64 5.79
CA VAL A 6 -2.11 6.53 5.58
C VAL A 6 -1.76 5.06 5.40
N VAL A 7 -1.03 4.75 4.33
CA VAL A 7 -0.57 3.41 3.99
C VAL A 7 0.93 3.36 4.13
N THR A 8 1.45 2.41 4.89
CA THR A 8 2.89 2.21 5.12
C THR A 8 3.28 0.77 4.85
N LEU A 9 4.44 0.55 4.25
CA LEU A 9 5.02 -0.79 4.13
C LEU A 9 5.45 -1.30 5.53
N GLU A 10 4.95 -2.45 5.95
CA GLU A 10 5.43 -3.14 7.16
C GLU A 10 6.72 -3.89 6.83
N GLU A 11 7.86 -3.21 6.97
CA GLU A 11 9.18 -3.84 6.95
C GLU A 11 9.96 -3.51 8.23
N GLU A 12 10.63 -4.51 8.80
CA GLU A 12 11.34 -4.39 10.08
C GLU A 12 12.64 -3.56 10.01
N LYS A 13 13.13 -3.19 8.81
CA LYS A 13 14.52 -2.72 8.64
C LYS A 13 14.75 -1.53 7.70
N GLU A 14 13.73 -0.91 7.12
CA GLU A 14 13.94 0.29 6.31
C GLU A 14 13.89 1.57 7.16
N SER A 15 14.93 2.40 7.01
CA SER A 15 15.02 3.72 7.65
C SER A 15 14.03 4.74 7.05
N HIS A 16 13.41 4.41 5.90
CA HIS A 16 12.44 5.23 5.19
C HIS A 16 11.33 4.34 4.61
N PRO A 17 10.35 3.91 5.42
CA PRO A 17 9.25 3.09 4.91
C PRO A 17 8.50 3.84 3.82
N SER A 18 8.13 3.14 2.74
CA SER A 18 7.30 3.72 1.69
C SER A 18 5.94 4.12 2.27
N VAL A 19 5.55 5.38 2.06
CA VAL A 19 4.28 5.95 2.55
C VAL A 19 3.42 6.41 1.39
N GLY A 20 2.12 6.10 1.46
CA GLY A 20 1.10 6.59 0.54
C GLY A 20 -0.13 7.09 1.29
N VAL A 21 -0.94 7.90 0.61
CA VAL A 21 -2.23 8.37 1.14
C VAL A 21 -3.34 7.89 0.22
N MET A 22 -4.36 7.26 0.80
CA MET A 22 -5.47 6.70 0.05
C MET A 22 -6.38 7.80 -0.52
N GLY A 23 -6.61 7.74 -1.82
CA GLY A 23 -7.53 8.60 -2.56
C GLY A 23 -9.00 8.16 -2.41
N ASN A 24 -9.90 8.90 -3.06
CA ASN A 24 -11.35 8.75 -2.89
C ASN A 24 -11.90 7.38 -3.32
N ASN A 25 -11.21 6.70 -4.24
CA ASN A 25 -11.65 5.42 -4.79
C ASN A 25 -11.07 4.21 -4.05
N GLY A 26 -10.43 4.41 -2.89
CA GLY A 26 -9.69 3.34 -2.22
C GLY A 26 -8.38 2.98 -2.92
N GLU A 27 -7.85 3.89 -3.73
CA GLU A 27 -6.62 3.72 -4.50
C GLU A 27 -5.47 4.47 -3.83
N VAL A 28 -4.27 3.91 -3.87
CA VAL A 28 -3.05 4.54 -3.36
C VAL A 28 -1.90 4.30 -4.33
N TYR A 29 -1.10 5.34 -4.56
CA TYR A 29 0.11 5.23 -5.36
C TYR A 29 1.32 5.20 -4.43
N MET A 30 2.18 4.19 -4.61
CA MET A 30 3.38 3.99 -3.82
C MET A 30 4.53 3.59 -4.75
N SER A 31 5.73 4.08 -4.45
CA SER A 31 6.97 3.73 -5.15
C SER A 31 7.94 3.08 -4.16
N GLY A 32 8.99 2.42 -4.66
CA GLY A 32 9.99 1.77 -3.80
C GLY A 32 9.54 0.45 -3.16
N LEU A 33 8.34 -0.05 -3.50
CA LEU A 33 7.83 -1.30 -2.95
C LEU A 33 8.58 -2.54 -3.48
N PRO A 34 8.84 -3.55 -2.64
CA PRO A 34 9.27 -4.87 -3.10
C PRO A 34 8.18 -5.58 -3.92
N LYS A 35 8.54 -6.71 -4.55
CA LYS A 35 7.58 -7.51 -5.35
C LYS A 35 6.38 -8.04 -4.55
N LYS A 36 6.55 -8.22 -3.25
CA LYS A 36 5.51 -8.69 -2.32
C LYS A 36 5.79 -8.12 -0.93
N GLY A 37 4.75 -7.92 -0.14
CA GLY A 37 4.88 -7.42 1.22
C GLY A 37 3.52 -7.25 1.89
N ASN A 38 3.54 -6.68 3.09
CA ASN A 38 2.34 -6.31 3.84
C ASN A 38 2.28 -4.80 4.00
N LEU A 39 1.11 -4.24 3.75
CA LEU A 39 0.82 -2.84 3.96
C LEU A 39 -0.01 -2.68 5.22
N LYS A 40 0.40 -1.77 6.09
CA LYS A 40 -0.41 -1.29 7.20
C LYS A 40 -1.15 -0.04 6.76
N VAL A 41 -2.46 -0.03 6.99
CA VAL A 41 -3.36 1.06 6.61
C VAL A 41 -3.96 1.64 7.89
N VAL A 42 -3.83 2.94 8.11
CA VAL A 42 -4.27 3.60 9.35
C VAL A 42 -5.11 4.83 9.02
N TRP A 43 -6.27 4.96 9.66
CA TRP A 43 -7.13 6.16 9.58
C TRP A 43 -7.65 6.63 10.95
N GLY A 44 -7.11 6.08 12.03
CA GLY A 44 -7.35 6.51 13.40
C GLY A 44 -6.62 5.61 14.40
N GLU A 45 -6.53 5.99 15.68
CA GLU A 45 -5.73 5.26 16.68
C GLU A 45 -6.07 3.77 16.82
N LYS A 46 -7.36 3.43 16.72
CA LYS A 46 -7.86 2.04 16.77
C LYS A 46 -8.35 1.53 15.42
N ASN A 47 -8.24 2.36 14.39
CA ASN A 47 -8.80 2.12 13.08
C ASN A 47 -7.67 1.90 12.09
N GLN A 48 -7.29 0.63 11.99
CA GLN A 48 -6.24 0.16 11.10
C GLN A 48 -6.62 -1.21 10.54
N CYS A 49 -6.03 -1.55 9.41
CA CYS A 49 -6.11 -2.88 8.80
C CYS A 49 -4.82 -3.19 8.05
N ASN A 50 -4.59 -4.47 7.80
CA ASN A 50 -3.42 -4.91 7.06
C ASN A 50 -3.84 -5.51 5.71
N ALA A 51 -3.03 -5.26 4.68
CA ALA A 51 -3.26 -5.75 3.33
C ALA A 51 -1.98 -6.37 2.76
N SER A 52 -2.01 -7.67 2.50
CA SER A 52 -0.92 -8.35 1.80
C SER A 52 -1.05 -8.12 0.30
N TYR A 53 0.05 -7.74 -0.34
CA TYR A 53 0.09 -7.51 -1.79
C TYR A 53 1.17 -8.35 -2.47
N GLN A 54 0.94 -8.61 -3.75
CA GLN A 54 1.90 -9.19 -4.66
C GLN A 54 1.79 -8.47 -6.00
N LEU A 55 2.90 -7.85 -6.42
CA LEU A 55 2.96 -7.15 -7.70
C LEU A 55 2.98 -8.16 -8.85
N PRO A 56 2.25 -7.90 -9.95
CA PRO A 56 2.32 -8.73 -11.14
C PRO A 56 3.71 -8.68 -11.77
N GLU A 57 4.08 -9.73 -12.52
CA GLU A 57 5.39 -9.79 -13.18
C GLU A 57 5.54 -8.76 -14.30
N GLN A 58 4.42 -8.37 -14.93
CA GLN A 58 4.40 -7.41 -16.02
C GLN A 58 4.03 -6.02 -15.53
N LYS A 59 4.80 -5.03 -15.97
CA LYS A 59 4.50 -3.61 -15.79
C LYS A 59 3.43 -3.18 -16.79
N GLY A 60 2.50 -2.33 -16.36
CA GLY A 60 1.61 -1.64 -17.29
C GLY A 60 2.36 -0.71 -18.23
N THR A 61 1.68 -0.21 -19.26
CA THR A 61 2.25 0.61 -20.35
C THR A 61 3.04 1.84 -19.88
N ALA A 62 2.69 2.40 -18.72
CA ALA A 62 3.37 3.56 -18.11
C ALA A 62 4.48 3.18 -17.10
N GLY A 63 4.87 1.91 -17.02
CA GLY A 63 5.83 1.42 -16.01
C GLY A 63 5.23 1.28 -14.60
N ILE A 64 3.90 1.38 -14.48
CA ILE A 64 3.15 1.28 -13.23
C ILE A 64 2.63 -0.16 -13.07
N PHE A 65 2.74 -0.70 -11.86
CA PHE A 65 2.09 -1.97 -11.50
C PHE A 65 0.72 -1.69 -10.91
N LEU A 66 -0.29 -2.42 -11.38
CA LEU A 66 -1.63 -2.41 -10.81
C LEU A 66 -1.81 -3.69 -9.99
N ALA A 67 -2.15 -3.54 -8.73
CA ALA A 67 -2.45 -4.63 -7.82
C ALA A 67 -3.65 -4.26 -6.96
N SER A 68 -4.45 -5.24 -6.60
CA SER A 68 -5.59 -5.08 -5.70
C SER A 68 -5.45 -6.04 -4.53
N SER A 69 -5.80 -5.59 -3.34
CA SER A 69 -5.68 -6.37 -2.12
C SER A 69 -6.84 -6.05 -1.19
N VAL A 70 -7.25 -7.02 -0.39
CA VAL A 70 -8.31 -6.85 0.61
C VAL A 70 -7.65 -6.46 1.93
N CYS A 71 -8.19 -5.42 2.56
CA CYS A 71 -7.77 -5.02 3.90
C CYS A 71 -8.50 -5.86 4.95
N MET A 72 -7.74 -6.48 5.85
CA MET A 72 -8.20 -7.35 6.93
C MET A 72 -8.01 -6.69 8.31
#